data_AF-A0A930HLL1-F1
#
_entry.id   AF-A0A930HLL1-F1
#
_cell.length_a   1.000
_cell.length_b   1.000
_cell.length_c   1.000
_cell.angle_alpha   90.00
_cell.angle_beta   90.00
_cell.angle_gamma   90.00
#
_symmetry.space_group_name_H-M   'P 1'
#
loop_
_entity.id
_entity.type
_entity.pdbx_description
1 polymer ?
#
loop_
_entity_poly.entity_id
_entity_poly.type
_entity_poly.pdbx_seq_one_letter_code
_entity_poly.pdbx_strand_id
1 'polypeptide(L)'
;MEELRLAIKQYLESREKLQDCLSNVEINKAANSADSAALLSIINDSFFEAKAFELLLHANADEAKRYINLFYLQGDPQLKAKFKGNLDVMLDDYRCILGDMEFKKLIDSLPKEHKEFYVIKEAIDFSGSE
;
A
#
# COMPACT_ATOMS: atom_id res chain seq x y z
N MET A 1 -19.48 26.59 13.55
CA MET A 1 -20.10 25.23 13.58
C MET A 1 -20.60 24.80 12.23
N GLU A 2 -21.26 25.67 11.45
CA GLU A 2 -21.77 25.31 10.12
C GLU A 2 -20.66 25.06 9.09
N GLU A 3 -19.62 25.89 9.07
CA GLU A 3 -18.44 25.70 8.20
C GLU A 3 -17.75 24.35 8.43
N LEU A 4 -17.62 23.93 9.69
CA LEU A 4 -17.06 22.61 10.04
C LEU A 4 -17.94 21.47 9.51
N ARG A 5 -19.26 21.58 9.64
CA ARG A 5 -20.19 20.57 9.09
C ARG A 5 -20.10 20.47 7.57
N LEU A 6 -20.00 21.61 6.89
CA LEU A 6 -19.84 21.66 5.44
C LEU A 6 -18.53 20.99 5.01
N ALA A 7 -17.42 21.32 5.68
CA ALA A 7 -16.11 20.74 5.39
C ALA A 7 -16.08 19.22 5.59
N ILE A 8 -16.67 18.71 6.69
CA ILE A 8 -16.78 17.27 6.95
C ILE A 8 -17.58 16.58 5.84
N LYS A 9 -18.72 17.16 5.44
CA LYS A 9 -19.56 16.62 4.37
C LYS A 9 -18.80 16.54 3.04
N GLN A 10 -18.12 17.61 2.65
CA GLN A 10 -17.33 17.66 1.42
C GLN A 10 -16.19 16.63 1.42
N TYR A 11 -15.52 16.44 2.57
CA TYR A 11 -14.50 15.42 2.72
C TYR A 11 -15.07 14.02 2.51
N LEU A 12 -16.19 13.68 3.15
CA LEU A 12 -16.83 12.37 3.03
C LEU A 12 -17.27 12.09 1.58
N GLU A 13 -17.93 13.05 0.93
CA GLU A 13 -18.37 12.93 -0.47
C GLU A 13 -17.17 12.77 -1.42
N SER A 14 -16.09 13.52 -1.21
CA SER A 14 -14.88 13.41 -2.03
C SER A 14 -14.18 12.07 -1.83
N ARG A 15 -14.15 11.58 -0.60
CA ARG A 15 -13.56 10.28 -0.25
C ARG A 15 -14.33 9.12 -0.89
N GLU A 16 -15.66 9.11 -0.77
CA GLU A 16 -16.50 8.10 -1.43
C GLU A 16 -16.30 8.11 -2.95
N LYS A 17 -16.29 9.31 -3.55
CA LYS A 17 -16.06 9.44 -5.00
C LYS A 17 -14.70 8.90 -5.42
N LEU A 18 -13.64 9.15 -4.64
CA LEU A 18 -12.32 8.59 -4.92
C LEU A 18 -12.29 7.06 -4.74
N GLN A 19 -12.96 6.54 -3.71
CA GLN A 19 -13.10 5.11 -3.48
C GLN A 19 -13.78 4.41 -4.66
N ASP A 20 -14.87 4.98 -5.16
CA ASP A 20 -15.57 4.47 -6.33
C ASP A 20 -14.69 4.50 -7.59
N CYS A 21 -13.93 5.59 -7.80
CA CYS A 21 -12.99 5.69 -8.91
C CYS A 21 -11.91 4.60 -8.84
N LEU A 22 -11.28 4.40 -7.68
CA LEU A 22 -10.21 3.43 -7.50
C LEU A 22 -10.70 1.98 -7.59
N SER A 23 -11.92 1.71 -7.13
CA SER A 23 -12.53 0.38 -7.18
C SER A 23 -12.88 -0.05 -8.61
N ASN A 24 -13.22 0.90 -9.48
CA ASN A 24 -13.59 0.65 -10.87
C ASN A 24 -12.45 0.84 -11.87
N VAL A 25 -11.23 1.12 -11.38
CA VAL A 25 -10.12 1.45 -12.26
C VAL A 25 -9.58 0.17 -12.92
N GLU A 26 -9.49 0.18 -14.25
CA GLU A 26 -8.70 -0.81 -14.96
C GLU A 26 -7.22 -0.46 -14.80
N ILE A 27 -6.56 -1.17 -13.89
CA ILE A 27 -5.19 -0.87 -13.42
C ILE A 27 -4.20 -0.77 -14.57
N ASN A 28 -4.26 -1.71 -15.51
CA ASN A 28 -3.39 -1.75 -16.69
C ASN A 28 -3.54 -0.53 -17.62
N LYS A 29 -4.70 0.16 -17.58
CA LYS A 29 -4.93 1.40 -18.33
C LYS A 29 -4.56 2.64 -17.54
N ALA A 30 -4.80 2.63 -16.23
CA ALA A 30 -4.57 3.78 -15.36
C ALA A 30 -3.10 4.02 -15.04
N ALA A 31 -2.29 2.96 -14.97
CA ALA A 31 -0.87 3.04 -14.62
C ALA A 31 -0.07 4.04 -15.47
N ASN A 32 -0.36 4.13 -16.77
CA ASN A 32 0.35 5.03 -17.68
C ASN A 32 0.04 6.53 -17.48
N SER A 33 -1.01 6.84 -16.73
CA SER A 33 -1.49 8.20 -16.47
C SER A 33 -1.43 8.59 -14.99
N ALA A 34 -1.10 7.65 -14.11
CA ALA A 34 -1.15 7.86 -12.67
C ALA A 34 0.08 8.66 -12.21
N ASP A 35 -0.17 9.78 -11.55
CA ASP A 35 0.87 10.58 -10.91
C ASP A 35 1.34 9.88 -9.62
N SER A 36 2.61 9.44 -9.60
CA SER A 36 3.21 8.78 -8.44
C SER A 36 3.15 9.65 -7.18
N ALA A 37 3.27 10.97 -7.29
CA ALA A 37 3.21 11.86 -6.13
C ALA A 37 1.80 11.92 -5.52
N ALA A 38 0.77 11.92 -6.37
CA ALA A 38 -0.62 11.84 -5.94
C ALA A 38 -0.92 10.48 -5.27
N LEU A 39 -0.45 9.37 -5.85
CA LEU A 39 -0.60 8.03 -5.28
C LEU A 39 0.06 7.93 -3.90
N LEU A 40 1.29 8.43 -3.75
CA LEU A 40 1.99 8.50 -2.46
C LEU A 40 1.33 9.42 -1.43
N SER A 41 0.51 10.37 -1.87
CA SER A 41 -0.24 11.22 -0.95
C SER A 41 -1.44 10.47 -0.36
N ILE A 42 -2.15 9.70 -1.19
CA ILE A 42 -3.35 8.97 -0.76
C ILE A 42 -3.05 7.62 -0.11
N ILE A 43 -1.86 7.04 -0.34
CA ILE A 43 -1.47 5.75 0.25
C ILE A 43 -1.41 5.78 1.79
N ASN A 44 -1.21 6.97 2.38
CA ASN A 44 -1.22 7.16 3.83
C ASN A 44 -2.62 7.15 4.46
N ASP A 45 -3.68 7.16 3.63
CA ASP A 45 -5.05 6.94 4.07
C ASP A 45 -5.36 5.45 4.00
N SER A 46 -5.73 4.85 5.14
CA SER A 46 -6.00 3.41 5.25
C SER A 46 -7.11 2.93 4.32
N PHE A 47 -8.02 3.80 3.88
CA PHE A 47 -9.07 3.44 2.92
C PHE A 47 -8.54 3.20 1.51
N PHE A 48 -7.40 3.81 1.16
CA PHE A 48 -6.83 3.78 -0.20
C PHE A 48 -5.48 3.07 -0.27
N GLU A 49 -4.84 2.82 0.87
CA GLU A 49 -3.49 2.26 1.02
C GLU A 49 -3.16 1.13 0.03
N ALA A 50 -3.85 -0.01 0.11
CA ALA A 50 -3.58 -1.15 -0.76
C ALA A 50 -3.78 -0.82 -2.25
N LYS A 51 -4.89 -0.15 -2.60
CA LYS A 51 -5.22 0.15 -4.00
C LYS A 51 -4.28 1.19 -4.62
N ALA A 52 -3.88 2.18 -3.84
CA ALA A 52 -2.90 3.17 -4.24
C ALA A 52 -1.52 2.55 -4.42
N PHE A 53 -1.17 1.57 -3.57
CA PHE A 53 0.07 0.82 -3.71
C PHE A 53 0.10 -0.06 -4.96
N GLU A 54 -0.96 -0.82 -5.22
CA GLU A 54 -1.13 -1.63 -6.42
C GLU A 54 -0.95 -0.78 -7.69
N LEU A 55 -1.61 0.38 -7.75
CA LEU A 55 -1.44 1.34 -8.85
C LEU A 55 -0.01 1.85 -8.95
N LEU A 56 0.65 2.10 -7.82
CA LEU A 56 2.03 2.57 -7.79
C LEU A 56 3.00 1.48 -8.29
N LEU A 57 2.75 0.20 -8.00
CA LEU A 57 3.55 -0.92 -8.52
C LEU A 57 3.56 -0.93 -10.06
N HIS A 58 2.40 -0.67 -10.67
CA HIS A 58 2.28 -0.61 -12.12
C HIS A 58 2.79 0.70 -12.74
N ALA A 59 2.55 1.84 -12.08
CA ALA A 59 2.94 3.15 -12.61
C ALA A 59 4.43 3.45 -12.41
N ASN A 60 4.99 3.05 -11.26
CA ASN A 60 6.35 3.33 -10.85
C ASN A 60 6.84 2.31 -9.80
N ALA A 61 7.27 1.15 -10.28
CA ALA A 61 7.72 0.05 -9.43
C ALA A 61 8.87 0.44 -8.49
N ASP A 62 9.80 1.29 -8.92
CA ASP A 62 10.94 1.70 -8.09
C ASP A 62 10.47 2.51 -6.87
N GLU A 63 9.48 3.38 -7.06
CA GLU A 63 8.89 4.16 -5.99
C GLU A 63 8.06 3.28 -5.03
N ALA A 64 7.31 2.31 -5.56
CA ALA A 64 6.61 1.32 -4.75
C ALA A 64 7.58 0.49 -3.90
N LYS A 65 8.68 0.00 -4.49
CA LYS A 65 9.76 -0.72 -3.78
C LYS A 65 10.34 0.11 -2.64
N ARG A 66 10.65 1.38 -2.93
CA ARG A 66 11.17 2.32 -1.93
C ARG A 66 10.17 2.53 -0.80
N TYR A 67 8.90 2.74 -1.13
CA TYR A 67 7.83 2.95 -0.16
C TYR A 67 7.64 1.74 0.75
N ILE A 68 7.47 0.54 0.19
CA ILE A 68 7.22 -0.66 1.00
C ILE A 68 8.41 -1.00 1.90
N ASN A 69 9.62 -0.85 1.37
CA ASN A 69 10.84 -1.10 2.13
C ASN A 69 11.01 -0.11 3.29
N LEU A 70 10.93 1.20 3.03
CA LEU A 70 11.14 2.21 4.07
C LEU A 70 10.00 2.23 5.09
N PHE A 71 8.76 2.30 4.58
CA PHE A 71 7.59 2.55 5.42
C PHE A 71 7.13 1.28 6.14
N TYR A 72 6.91 0.16 5.47
CA TYR A 72 6.40 -1.04 6.14
C TYR A 72 7.49 -1.89 6.76
N LEU A 73 8.66 -1.91 6.15
CA LEU A 73 9.62 -2.98 6.41
C LEU A 73 10.87 -2.55 7.19
N GLN A 74 11.31 -1.29 7.14
CA GLN A 74 12.53 -0.81 7.84
C GLN A 74 12.28 0.19 9.00
N GLY A 75 11.13 0.85 9.10
CA GLY A 75 10.76 1.65 10.29
C GLY A 75 10.30 0.84 11.51
N ASP A 76 9.98 1.51 12.64
CA ASP A 76 9.47 0.89 13.88
C ASP A 76 8.20 0.05 13.63
N PRO A 77 8.24 -1.28 13.78
CA PRO A 77 7.09 -2.15 13.52
C PRO A 77 5.86 -1.85 14.39
N GLN A 78 6.04 -1.29 15.59
CA GLN A 78 4.92 -0.98 16.50
C GLN A 78 4.06 0.18 15.99
N LEU A 79 4.68 1.18 15.33
CA LEU A 79 3.96 2.29 14.72
C LEU A 79 3.06 1.86 13.55
N LYS A 80 3.25 0.62 13.07
CA LYS A 80 2.66 0.06 11.86
C LYS A 80 1.62 -1.03 12.14
N ALA A 81 1.55 -1.54 13.37
CA ALA A 81 0.58 -2.55 13.75
C ALA A 81 -0.89 -2.11 13.54
N LYS A 82 -1.14 -0.80 13.44
CA LYS A 82 -2.45 -0.23 13.11
C LYS A 82 -2.94 -0.48 11.67
N PHE A 83 -2.07 -0.95 10.76
CA PHE A 83 -2.39 -1.17 9.34
C PHE A 83 -2.32 -2.64 8.91
N LYS A 84 -2.41 -3.57 9.89
CA LYS A 84 -2.18 -5.01 9.71
C LYS A 84 -2.91 -5.65 8.52
N GLY A 85 -4.10 -5.17 8.15
CA GLY A 85 -4.93 -5.77 7.09
C GLY A 85 -4.69 -5.29 5.67
N ASN A 86 -3.71 -4.40 5.45
CA ASN A 86 -3.32 -3.99 4.09
C ASN A 86 -1.91 -4.49 3.72
N LEU A 87 -1.06 -4.82 4.71
CA LEU A 87 0.32 -5.24 4.43
C LEU A 87 0.38 -6.63 3.78
N ASP A 88 -0.48 -7.55 4.18
CA ASP A 88 -0.67 -8.86 3.54
C ASP A 88 -1.08 -8.70 2.07
N VAL A 89 -2.12 -7.91 1.79
CA VAL A 89 -2.56 -7.60 0.43
C VAL A 89 -1.46 -6.92 -0.38
N MET A 90 -0.77 -5.93 0.19
CA MET A 90 0.29 -5.21 -0.51
C MET A 90 1.52 -6.09 -0.83
N LEU A 91 1.88 -7.01 0.07
CA LEU A 91 2.98 -7.95 -0.18
C LEU A 91 2.60 -9.01 -1.22
N ASP A 92 1.34 -9.43 -1.24
CA ASP A 92 0.79 -10.30 -2.27
C ASP A 92 0.78 -9.61 -3.64
N ASP A 93 0.26 -8.39 -3.74
CA ASP A 93 0.31 -7.55 -4.95
C ASP A 93 1.76 -7.35 -5.42
N TYR A 94 2.69 -7.06 -4.49
CA TYR A 94 4.11 -6.92 -4.81
C TYR A 94 4.67 -8.20 -5.45
N ARG A 95 4.39 -9.37 -4.87
CA ARG A 95 4.83 -10.67 -5.38
C ARG A 95 4.19 -10.97 -6.74
N CYS A 96 2.88 -10.78 -6.88
CA CYS A 96 2.12 -11.03 -8.09
C CYS A 96 2.59 -10.15 -9.26
N ILE A 97 2.87 -8.86 -9.01
CA ILE A 97 3.20 -7.88 -10.05
C ILE A 97 4.69 -7.88 -10.38
N LEU A 98 5.57 -7.96 -9.38
CA LEU A 98 7.03 -7.87 -9.58
C LEU A 98 7.74 -9.22 -9.62
N GLY A 99 7.05 -10.29 -9.21
CA GLY A 99 7.52 -11.68 -9.24
C GLY A 99 8.29 -12.13 -8.00
N ASP A 100 8.37 -13.45 -7.84
CA ASP A 100 8.99 -14.13 -6.69
C ASP A 100 10.43 -13.69 -6.41
N MET A 101 11.20 -13.39 -7.46
CA MET A 101 12.60 -13.00 -7.30
C MET A 101 12.73 -11.65 -6.60
N GLU A 102 11.91 -10.67 -6.98
CA GLU A 102 11.91 -9.35 -6.33
C GLU A 102 11.34 -9.45 -4.92
N PHE A 103 10.27 -10.24 -4.73
CA PHE A 103 9.72 -10.52 -3.41
C PHE A 103 10.77 -11.12 -2.47
N LYS A 104 11.50 -12.15 -2.92
CA LYS A 104 12.57 -12.75 -2.13
C LYS A 104 13.66 -11.75 -1.78
N LYS A 105 14.10 -10.89 -2.71
CA LYS A 105 15.10 -9.84 -2.42
C LYS A 105 14.59 -8.88 -1.34
N LEU A 106 13.32 -8.48 -1.42
CA LEU A 106 12.69 -7.61 -0.43
C LEU A 106 12.75 -8.27 0.96
N ILE A 107 12.29 -9.52 1.07
CA ILE A 107 12.29 -10.24 2.35
C ILE A 107 13.72 -10.49 2.84
N ASP A 108 14.65 -10.91 1.99
CA ASP A 108 16.03 -11.19 2.38
C ASP A 108 16.76 -9.94 2.91
N SER A 109 16.37 -8.74 2.45
CA SER A 109 16.94 -7.47 2.91
C SER A 109 16.53 -7.05 4.33
N LEU A 110 15.53 -7.71 4.92
CA LEU A 110 14.98 -7.29 6.21
C LEU A 110 15.88 -7.66 7.40
N PRO A 111 15.98 -6.78 8.42
CA PRO A 111 16.55 -7.15 9.71
C PRO A 111 15.80 -8.34 10.31
N LYS A 112 16.54 -9.22 10.99
CA LYS A 112 15.96 -10.43 11.62
C LYS A 112 14.82 -10.08 12.58
N GLU A 113 15.00 -9.04 13.39
CA GLU A 113 14.01 -8.56 14.36
C GLU A 113 12.68 -8.14 13.70
N HIS A 114 12.74 -7.62 12.48
CA HIS A 114 11.56 -7.21 11.73
C HIS A 114 10.83 -8.42 11.13
N LYS A 115 11.58 -9.43 10.63
CA LYS A 115 11.00 -10.70 10.17
C LYS A 115 10.29 -11.47 11.27
N GLU A 116 10.76 -11.32 12.52
CA GLU A 116 10.19 -11.99 13.69
C GLU A 116 9.01 -11.21 14.30
N PHE A 117 8.81 -9.94 13.92
CA PHE A 117 7.66 -9.17 14.35
C PHE A 117 6.37 -9.77 13.78
N TYR A 118 5.47 -10.18 14.67
CA TYR A 118 4.30 -11.00 14.34
C TYR A 118 3.48 -10.49 13.14
N VAL A 119 3.23 -9.18 13.02
CA VAL A 119 2.48 -8.60 11.90
C VAL A 119 3.21 -8.76 10.56
N ILE A 120 4.52 -8.52 10.53
CA ILE A 120 5.32 -8.66 9.31
C ILE A 120 5.45 -10.13 8.94
N LYS A 121 5.69 -10.98 9.94
CA LYS A 121 5.78 -12.43 9.75
C LYS A 121 4.51 -13.00 9.11
N GLU A 122 3.35 -12.68 9.66
CA GLU A 122 2.08 -13.18 9.11
C GLU A 122 1.82 -12.70 7.69
N ALA A 123 2.14 -11.43 7.38
CA ALA A 123 1.97 -10.91 6.03
C ALA A 123 2.91 -11.58 5.03
N ILE A 124 4.15 -11.89 5.43
CA ILE A 124 5.10 -12.67 4.62
C ILE A 124 4.61 -14.10 4.42
N ASP A 125 4.15 -14.76 5.49
CA ASP A 125 3.65 -16.14 5.44
C ASP A 125 2.40 -16.22 4.53
N PHE A 126 1.49 -15.24 4.62
CA PHE A 126 0.32 -15.11 3.74
C PHE A 126 0.74 -14.95 2.27
N SER A 127 1.63 -14.02 1.97
CA SER A 127 2.06 -13.74 0.60
C SER A 127 2.95 -14.84 0.01
N GLY A 128 3.52 -15.70 0.86
CA GLY A 128 4.42 -16.78 0.48
C GLY A 128 3.78 -18.16 0.38
N SER A 129 2.47 -18.32 0.68
CA SER A 129 1.81 -19.64 0.83
C SER A 129 1.13 -20.20 -0.44
N GLU A 130 1.63 -19.84 -1.63
CA GLU A 130 1.24 -20.48 -2.91
C GLU A 130 2.28 -21.49 -3.41
#